data_AF-A0A9W9KGU4-F1
#
_entry.id   AF-A0A9W9KGU4-F1
#
_cell.length_a   1.000
_cell.length_b   1.000
_cell.length_c   1.000
_cell.angle_alpha   90.00
_cell.angle_beta   90.00
_cell.angle_gamma   90.00
#
_symmetry.space_group_name_H-M   'P 1'
#
loop_
_entity.id
_entity.type
_entity.pdbx_description
1 polymer ?
#
loop_
_entity_poly.entity_id
_entity_poly.type
_entity_poly.pdbx_seq_one_letter_code
_entity_poly.pdbx_strand_id
1 'polypeptide(L)'
;MVEPPKWSIRAYRCDQDLINAYYIFIHPYFPLLPPPAAAQYEDQCVAVKTYSSYLNASTMPYWPVSPLGLALMAIMALLPVPDDSHTTDTEADLLRRSYADLYARSALESVEDSINLSSHVEPAKGPQSTLHPAVPREIEPVLTLGLLSLFEYCQHGNIPKMRIRANLALTMAMDLSLHEVSSQTGYLDAQRRCWWATPWPLLVNAQEALRRSCGIGRQLIRENGSNMLPRSLREDILTLDSFIFHLAAEADRFRCVTNYQGAEADASRNLWAISNALIHTARLTLHRVRAFLDRPLFLAEYYDYLAIDTVQEPQQTRHLYLSTDRKTEIDTVFPFTKQQSVTICFHSSLVVSRVFRRLPSPNPMYSDATDLEIAVPWASRQPLASPRSMPYMASCQLQSFWVLAAVLWRVHTAMCSGNLASYSYLLDRPSGTTQVQDAERLIDELQSGMEALGKSIQADVVFGGWHRWPRRYRGSMKVLRWVELYYRFIDSGST
;
A
#
# COMPACT_ATOMS: atom_id res chain seq x y z
N MET A 1 36.65 -14.64 -24.44
CA MET A 1 35.65 -15.06 -23.45
C MET A 1 34.64 -13.94 -23.35
N VAL A 2 33.36 -14.20 -23.64
CA VAL A 2 32.30 -13.21 -23.46
C VAL A 2 32.03 -13.13 -21.96
N GLU A 3 32.12 -11.94 -21.37
CA GLU A 3 31.79 -11.74 -19.96
C GLU A 3 30.38 -12.26 -19.67
N PRO A 4 30.11 -12.87 -18.50
CA PRO A 4 28.77 -13.34 -18.18
C PRO A 4 27.79 -12.16 -18.09
N PRO A 5 26.51 -12.37 -18.46
CA PRO A 5 25.50 -11.33 -18.40
C PRO A 5 25.34 -10.85 -16.96
N LYS A 6 25.33 -9.53 -16.80
CA LYS A 6 25.43 -8.89 -15.49
C LYS A 6 24.08 -8.78 -14.80
N TRP A 7 22.98 -8.69 -15.57
CA TRP A 7 21.64 -8.47 -15.05
C TRP A 7 20.58 -9.21 -15.87
N SER A 8 19.48 -9.59 -15.22
CA SER A 8 18.30 -10.15 -15.88
C SER A 8 17.06 -9.28 -15.66
N ILE A 9 16.22 -9.19 -16.68
CA ILE A 9 14.94 -8.48 -16.63
C ILE A 9 13.81 -9.49 -16.84
N ARG A 10 12.75 -9.37 -16.05
CA ARG A 10 11.53 -10.16 -16.21
C ARG A 10 10.76 -9.70 -17.44
N ALA A 11 10.45 -10.63 -18.34
CA ALA A 11 9.57 -10.42 -19.48
C ALA A 11 8.60 -11.60 -19.67
N TYR A 12 7.62 -11.46 -20.56
CA TYR A 12 6.69 -12.53 -20.95
C TYR A 12 6.73 -12.74 -22.46
N ARG A 13 6.11 -13.80 -22.97
CA ARG A 13 6.13 -14.15 -24.42
C ARG A 13 4.83 -13.81 -25.15
N CYS A 14 3.75 -13.61 -24.42
CA CYS A 14 2.44 -13.33 -24.99
C CYS A 14 1.51 -12.67 -23.96
N ASP A 15 0.36 -12.19 -24.44
CA ASP A 15 -0.71 -11.62 -23.59
C ASP A 15 -1.24 -12.63 -22.56
N GLN A 16 -1.32 -13.92 -22.92
CA GLN A 16 -1.83 -14.97 -22.04
C GLN A 16 -0.96 -15.19 -20.79
N ASP A 17 0.36 -15.17 -20.94
CA ASP A 17 1.28 -15.27 -19.80
C ASP A 17 1.27 -14.00 -18.95
N LEU A 18 1.14 -12.84 -19.59
CA LEU A 18 1.06 -11.54 -18.92
C LEU A 18 -0.21 -11.42 -18.07
N ILE A 19 -1.37 -11.81 -18.60
CA ILE A 19 -2.63 -11.77 -17.84
C ILE A 19 -2.64 -12.79 -16.71
N ASN A 20 -2.05 -13.98 -16.91
CA ASN A 20 -1.88 -14.95 -15.83
C ASN A 20 -1.03 -14.37 -14.68
N ALA A 21 0.09 -13.71 -15.01
CA ALA A 21 0.89 -13.01 -14.01
C ALA A 21 0.15 -11.87 -13.30
N TYR A 22 -0.75 -11.15 -13.99
CA TYR A 22 -1.62 -10.15 -13.36
C TYR A 22 -2.47 -10.77 -12.24
N TYR A 23 -3.10 -11.91 -12.49
CA TYR A 23 -3.92 -12.60 -11.50
C TYR A 23 -3.12 -13.15 -10.32
N ILE A 24 -1.83 -13.42 -10.51
CA ILE A 24 -0.92 -13.85 -9.44
C ILE A 24 -0.47 -12.66 -8.59
N PHE A 25 0.07 -11.60 -9.20
CA PHE A 25 0.83 -10.57 -8.47
C PHE A 25 0.06 -9.29 -8.18
N ILE A 26 -0.95 -8.93 -8.98
CA ILE A 26 -1.64 -7.64 -8.88
C ILE A 26 -3.10 -7.81 -8.44
N HIS A 27 -3.85 -8.70 -9.07
CA HIS A 27 -5.28 -8.93 -8.77
C HIS A 27 -5.58 -9.12 -7.28
N PRO A 28 -4.78 -9.85 -6.49
CA PRO A 28 -5.06 -10.02 -5.07
C PRO A 28 -5.03 -8.72 -4.26
N TYR A 29 -4.41 -7.65 -4.76
CA TYR A 29 -4.30 -6.36 -4.06
C TYR A 29 -4.96 -5.19 -4.80
N PHE A 30 -5.20 -5.36 -6.09
CA PHE A 30 -5.76 -4.36 -6.99
C PHE A 30 -6.55 -5.06 -8.13
N PRO A 31 -7.75 -5.61 -7.82
CA PRO A 31 -8.57 -6.39 -8.75
C PRO A 31 -9.33 -5.50 -9.74
N LEU A 32 -8.57 -4.97 -10.69
CA LEU A 32 -9.01 -4.13 -11.79
C LEU A 32 -9.81 -4.89 -12.87
N LEU A 33 -9.45 -6.15 -13.16
CA LEU A 33 -10.09 -6.95 -14.20
C LEU A 33 -11.14 -7.91 -13.63
N PRO A 34 -12.09 -8.41 -14.45
CA PRO A 34 -13.01 -9.47 -14.05
C PRO A 34 -12.30 -10.76 -13.62
N PRO A 35 -13.01 -11.75 -13.06
CA PRO A 35 -12.43 -13.06 -12.75
C PRO A 35 -11.75 -13.72 -13.96
N PRO A 36 -10.72 -14.55 -13.77
CA PRO A 36 -10.00 -15.19 -14.86
C PRO A 36 -10.92 -15.89 -15.86
N ALA A 37 -10.77 -15.58 -17.16
CA ALA A 37 -11.51 -16.24 -18.23
C ALA A 37 -11.00 -17.65 -18.54
N ALA A 38 -9.79 -17.99 -18.09
CA ALA A 38 -9.14 -19.28 -18.27
C ALA A 38 -8.52 -19.73 -16.94
N ALA A 39 -8.26 -21.04 -16.83
CA ALA A 39 -7.61 -21.64 -15.67
C ALA A 39 -6.22 -21.02 -15.46
N GLN A 40 -5.90 -20.67 -14.21
CA GLN A 40 -4.60 -20.11 -13.84
C GLN A 40 -3.54 -21.21 -13.78
N TYR A 41 -2.31 -20.82 -14.12
CA TYR A 41 -1.14 -21.67 -14.11
C TYR A 41 0.05 -20.94 -13.51
N GLU A 42 1.17 -21.66 -13.31
CA GLU A 42 2.37 -21.08 -12.73
C GLU A 42 2.92 -19.89 -13.54
N ASP A 43 3.66 -18.98 -12.90
CA ASP A 43 4.26 -17.79 -13.51
C ASP A 43 5.28 -18.19 -14.60
N GLN A 44 4.89 -18.04 -15.87
CA GLN A 44 5.72 -18.35 -17.05
C GLN A 44 6.55 -17.13 -17.50
N CYS A 45 7.32 -16.55 -16.58
CA CYS A 45 8.19 -15.42 -16.90
C CYS A 45 9.52 -15.86 -17.57
N VAL A 46 10.11 -14.98 -18.37
CA VAL A 46 11.38 -15.20 -19.08
C VAL A 46 12.43 -14.22 -18.59
N ALA A 47 13.63 -14.74 -18.32
CA ALA A 47 14.81 -13.96 -17.97
C ALA A 47 15.49 -13.38 -19.22
N VAL A 48 15.35 -12.08 -19.46
CA VAL A 48 16.10 -11.38 -20.51
C VAL A 48 17.44 -10.95 -19.94
N LYS A 49 18.49 -11.68 -20.31
CA LYS A 49 19.88 -11.41 -19.88
C LYS A 49 20.45 -10.23 -20.65
N THR A 50 20.97 -9.23 -19.95
CA THR A 50 21.57 -8.03 -20.56
C THR A 50 22.96 -7.74 -20.03
N TYR A 51 23.79 -7.19 -20.92
CA TYR A 51 25.15 -6.72 -20.69
C TYR A 51 25.23 -5.19 -20.63
N SER A 52 24.12 -4.52 -20.96
CA SER A 52 24.05 -3.09 -21.21
C SER A 52 22.98 -2.45 -20.33
N SER A 53 23.27 -1.25 -19.83
CA SER A 53 22.31 -0.39 -19.17
C SER A 53 21.42 0.39 -20.15
N TYR A 54 21.73 0.37 -21.46
CA TYR A 54 20.91 1.01 -22.48
C TYR A 54 19.61 0.25 -22.72
N LEU A 55 18.51 1.00 -22.77
CA LEU A 55 17.17 0.48 -23.02
C LEU A 55 17.00 0.12 -24.49
N ASN A 56 16.51 -1.09 -24.77
CA ASN A 56 16.15 -1.49 -26.12
C ASN A 56 14.88 -2.34 -26.10
N ALA A 57 13.76 -1.80 -26.58
CA ALA A 57 12.50 -2.52 -26.65
C ALA A 57 12.58 -3.76 -27.57
N SER A 58 13.41 -3.72 -28.61
CA SER A 58 13.55 -4.83 -29.58
C SER A 58 14.21 -6.08 -29.02
N THR A 59 14.85 -6.00 -27.85
CA THR A 59 15.42 -7.18 -27.17
C THR A 59 14.39 -7.92 -26.31
N MET A 60 13.21 -7.33 -26.11
CA MET A 60 12.14 -7.98 -25.36
C MET A 60 11.49 -9.07 -26.22
N PRO A 61 11.24 -10.27 -25.66
CA PRO A 61 10.63 -11.38 -26.41
C PRO A 61 9.20 -11.08 -26.87
N TYR A 62 8.52 -10.18 -26.17
CA TYR A 62 7.18 -9.73 -26.47
C TYR A 62 7.04 -8.27 -26.05
N TRP A 63 6.33 -7.49 -26.88
CA TRP A 63 5.97 -6.12 -26.59
C TRP A 63 4.45 -5.99 -26.73
N PRO A 64 3.71 -5.73 -25.64
CA PRO A 64 2.25 -5.62 -25.70
C PRO A 64 1.80 -4.50 -26.65
N VAL A 65 0.74 -4.77 -27.40
CA VAL A 65 0.13 -3.78 -28.32
C VAL A 65 -0.96 -2.98 -27.62
N SER A 66 -1.60 -3.54 -26.60
CA SER A 66 -2.62 -2.85 -25.82
C SER A 66 -2.00 -1.89 -24.81
N PRO A 67 -2.59 -0.69 -24.59
CA PRO A 67 -2.13 0.24 -23.56
C PRO A 67 -2.15 -0.40 -22.17
N LEU A 68 -3.15 -1.25 -21.92
CA LEU A 68 -3.30 -1.98 -20.67
C LEU A 68 -2.16 -2.98 -20.46
N GLY A 69 -1.78 -3.73 -21.50
CA GLY A 69 -0.67 -4.68 -21.44
C GLY A 69 0.66 -4.00 -21.17
N LEU A 70 0.89 -2.83 -21.77
CA LEU A 70 2.08 -2.00 -21.50
C LEU A 70 2.10 -1.52 -20.04
N ALA A 71 0.98 -1.06 -19.49
CA ALA A 71 0.90 -0.68 -18.08
C ALA A 71 1.10 -1.85 -17.11
N LEU A 72 0.58 -3.04 -17.44
CA LEU A 72 0.85 -4.26 -16.66
C LEU A 72 2.34 -4.61 -16.69
N MET A 73 2.97 -4.55 -17.87
CA MET A 73 4.42 -4.77 -18.01
C MET A 73 5.24 -3.75 -17.22
N ALA A 74 4.80 -2.49 -17.13
CA ALA A 74 5.48 -1.49 -16.31
C ALA A 74 5.56 -1.91 -14.84
N ILE A 75 4.51 -2.55 -14.30
CA ILE A 75 4.52 -3.06 -12.92
C ILE A 75 5.30 -4.38 -12.84
N MET A 76 5.11 -5.30 -13.78
CA MET A 76 5.75 -6.62 -13.75
C MET A 76 7.27 -6.56 -13.95
N ALA A 77 7.78 -5.65 -14.80
CA ALA A 77 9.21 -5.49 -15.03
C ALA A 77 9.97 -5.09 -13.76
N LEU A 78 9.27 -4.56 -12.76
CA LEU A 78 9.83 -4.27 -11.44
C LEU A 78 10.02 -5.52 -10.60
N LEU A 79 9.40 -6.65 -10.90
CA LEU A 79 9.61 -7.89 -10.15
C LEU A 79 10.90 -8.57 -10.61
N PRO A 80 11.73 -9.09 -9.69
CA PRO A 80 12.93 -9.83 -10.03
C PRO A 80 12.56 -11.14 -10.72
N VAL A 81 13.51 -11.67 -11.50
CA VAL A 81 13.41 -13.00 -12.11
C VAL A 81 13.61 -14.07 -11.02
N PRO A 82 12.88 -15.20 -11.06
CA PRO A 82 13.14 -16.34 -10.17
C PRO A 82 14.59 -16.84 -10.26
N ASP A 83 15.14 -17.27 -9.13
CA ASP A 83 16.49 -17.85 -8.98
C ASP A 83 17.68 -16.94 -9.36
N ASP A 84 17.46 -15.63 -9.52
CA ASP A 84 18.53 -14.70 -9.87
C ASP A 84 19.37 -14.32 -8.63
N SER A 85 20.65 -14.67 -8.60
CA SER A 85 21.57 -14.39 -7.47
C SER A 85 21.88 -12.91 -7.25
N HIS A 86 21.41 -12.04 -8.14
CA HIS A 86 21.65 -10.59 -8.16
C HIS A 86 20.43 -9.75 -7.72
N THR A 87 19.44 -10.35 -7.03
CA THR A 87 18.22 -9.66 -6.56
C THR A 87 18.45 -8.44 -5.67
N THR A 88 19.65 -8.26 -5.13
CA THR A 88 20.05 -7.14 -4.26
C THR A 88 21.07 -6.19 -4.90
N ASP A 89 21.39 -6.35 -6.19
CA ASP A 89 22.28 -5.42 -6.90
C ASP A 89 21.53 -4.12 -7.23
N THR A 90 22.06 -2.99 -6.75
CA THR A 90 21.47 -1.66 -6.97
C THR A 90 21.38 -1.32 -8.46
N GLU A 91 22.29 -1.84 -9.29
CA GLU A 91 22.26 -1.63 -10.74
C GLU A 91 21.15 -2.45 -11.42
N ALA A 92 20.87 -3.67 -10.95
CA ALA A 92 19.74 -4.48 -11.43
C ALA A 92 18.39 -3.80 -11.13
N ASP A 93 18.26 -3.17 -9.95
CA ASP A 93 17.09 -2.38 -9.58
C ASP A 93 16.88 -1.17 -10.50
N LEU A 94 17.96 -0.43 -10.78
CA LEU A 94 17.92 0.75 -11.66
C LEU A 94 17.54 0.36 -13.10
N LEU A 95 18.04 -0.77 -13.57
CA LEU A 95 17.73 -1.29 -14.89
C LEU A 95 16.25 -1.70 -15.00
N ARG A 96 15.74 -2.47 -14.04
CA ARG A 96 14.31 -2.87 -13.97
C ARG A 96 13.40 -1.65 -13.98
N ARG A 97 13.72 -0.63 -13.17
CA ARG A 97 12.99 0.65 -13.16
C ARG A 97 13.05 1.38 -14.50
N SER A 98 14.20 1.38 -15.18
CA SER A 98 14.34 2.04 -16.48
C SER A 98 13.44 1.39 -17.54
N TYR A 99 13.32 0.06 -17.54
CA TYR A 99 12.37 -0.65 -18.40
C TYR A 99 10.92 -0.41 -17.99
N ALA A 100 10.63 -0.39 -16.68
CA ALA A 100 9.31 -0.03 -16.18
C ALA A 100 8.87 1.37 -16.64
N ASP A 101 9.76 2.36 -16.56
CA ASP A 101 9.55 3.73 -17.05
C ASP A 101 9.39 3.80 -18.58
N LEU A 102 10.03 2.89 -19.33
CA LEU A 102 9.84 2.78 -20.77
C LEU A 102 8.42 2.26 -21.08
N TYR A 103 8.02 1.15 -20.46
CA TYR A 103 6.66 0.60 -20.61
C TYR A 103 5.58 1.61 -20.20
N ALA A 104 5.76 2.32 -19.07
CA ALA A 104 4.81 3.30 -18.60
C ALA A 104 4.64 4.49 -19.55
N ARG A 105 5.71 4.92 -20.24
CA ARG A 105 5.65 5.96 -21.27
C ARG A 105 4.94 5.48 -22.52
N SER A 106 5.29 4.30 -23.03
CA SER A 106 4.64 3.72 -24.20
C SER A 106 3.15 3.42 -23.95
N ALA A 107 2.78 3.02 -22.73
CA ALA A 107 1.38 2.87 -22.34
C ALA A 107 0.62 4.19 -22.43
N LEU A 108 1.23 5.30 -21.99
CA LEU A 108 0.61 6.62 -22.03
C LEU A 108 0.47 7.14 -23.47
N GLU A 109 1.52 7.00 -24.28
CA GLU A 109 1.49 7.33 -25.73
C GLU A 109 0.38 6.54 -26.43
N SER A 110 0.26 5.23 -26.14
CA SER A 110 -0.81 4.39 -26.69
C SER A 110 -2.22 4.81 -26.25
N VAL A 111 -2.38 5.33 -25.02
CA VAL A 111 -3.65 5.92 -24.55
C VAL A 111 -3.97 7.20 -25.33
N GLU A 112 -3.00 8.10 -25.50
CA GLU A 112 -3.18 9.34 -26.26
C GLU A 112 -3.56 9.06 -27.71
N ASP A 113 -2.92 8.08 -28.35
CA ASP A 113 -3.27 7.62 -29.71
C ASP A 113 -4.70 7.07 -29.77
N SER A 114 -5.14 6.31 -28.76
CA SER A 114 -6.50 5.75 -28.71
C SER A 114 -7.59 6.82 -28.59
N ILE A 115 -7.31 7.92 -27.87
CA ILE A 115 -8.21 9.07 -27.72
C ILE A 115 -8.35 9.80 -29.07
N ASN A 116 -7.25 9.96 -29.80
CA ASN A 116 -7.29 10.60 -31.11
C ASN A 116 -8.11 9.77 -32.12
N LEU A 117 -8.05 8.44 -32.03
CA LEU A 117 -8.74 7.52 -32.94
C LEU A 117 -10.24 7.33 -32.64
N SER A 118 -10.67 7.46 -31.38
CA SER A 118 -12.06 7.20 -30.94
C SER A 118 -13.06 8.24 -31.46
N SER A 119 -12.59 9.38 -31.98
CA SER A 119 -13.41 10.42 -32.60
C SER A 119 -14.11 10.01 -33.91
N HIS A 120 -13.86 8.79 -34.43
CA HIS A 120 -14.26 8.38 -35.77
C HIS A 120 -15.03 7.03 -35.92
N VAL A 121 -15.52 6.37 -34.85
CA VAL A 121 -16.15 5.03 -34.97
C VAL A 121 -17.45 4.88 -34.16
N GLU A 122 -18.49 4.29 -34.76
CA GLU A 122 -19.79 3.98 -34.13
C GLU A 122 -19.69 2.86 -33.06
N PRO A 123 -20.50 2.91 -31.97
CA PRO A 123 -20.36 2.07 -30.78
C PRO A 123 -21.00 0.66 -30.85
N ALA A 124 -21.32 0.16 -32.04
CA ALA A 124 -22.03 -1.11 -32.18
C ALA A 124 -21.04 -2.31 -32.26
N LYS A 125 -20.62 -2.81 -31.09
CA LYS A 125 -19.68 -3.93 -30.87
C LYS A 125 -18.23 -3.63 -31.26
N GLY A 126 -17.59 -2.74 -30.51
CA GLY A 126 -16.15 -2.56 -30.56
C GLY A 126 -15.38 -3.88 -30.30
N PRO A 127 -14.17 -4.04 -30.85
CA PRO A 127 -13.34 -5.22 -30.64
C PRO A 127 -13.06 -5.48 -29.15
N GLN A 128 -12.96 -6.75 -28.75
CA GLN A 128 -12.62 -7.15 -27.38
C GLN A 128 -11.14 -6.85 -27.07
N SER A 129 -10.83 -6.68 -25.79
CA SER A 129 -9.46 -6.63 -25.30
C SER A 129 -8.70 -7.91 -25.68
N THR A 130 -7.42 -7.78 -26.05
CA THR A 130 -6.54 -8.94 -26.27
C THR A 130 -6.16 -9.66 -24.97
N LEU A 131 -6.34 -8.98 -23.82
CA LEU A 131 -6.00 -9.50 -22.50
C LEU A 131 -7.17 -10.21 -21.81
N HIS A 132 -8.41 -9.75 -22.02
CA HIS A 132 -9.57 -10.35 -21.35
C HIS A 132 -10.85 -10.25 -22.18
N PRO A 133 -11.53 -11.38 -22.47
CA PRO A 133 -12.69 -11.40 -23.36
C PRO A 133 -13.91 -10.63 -22.81
N ALA A 134 -14.03 -10.51 -21.49
CA ALA A 134 -15.09 -9.73 -20.83
C ALA A 134 -14.74 -8.24 -20.65
N VAL A 135 -13.69 -7.73 -21.31
CA VAL A 135 -13.30 -6.31 -21.26
C VAL A 135 -13.41 -5.71 -22.66
N PRO A 136 -14.30 -4.71 -22.88
CA PRO A 136 -14.34 -3.93 -24.11
C PRO A 136 -13.05 -3.14 -24.30
N ARG A 137 -12.53 -3.07 -25.54
CA ARG A 137 -11.30 -2.33 -25.83
C ARG A 137 -11.40 -0.83 -25.52
N GLU A 138 -12.60 -0.26 -25.62
CA GLU A 138 -12.91 1.13 -25.27
C GLU A 138 -12.61 1.47 -23.81
N ILE A 139 -12.64 0.48 -22.91
CA ILE A 139 -12.42 0.66 -21.47
C ILE A 139 -10.93 0.53 -21.11
N GLU A 140 -10.10 -0.09 -21.97
CA GLU A 140 -8.67 -0.29 -21.71
C GLU A 140 -7.92 1.00 -21.35
N PRO A 141 -8.14 2.15 -22.01
CA PRO A 141 -7.47 3.40 -21.64
C PRO A 141 -7.76 3.83 -20.20
N VAL A 142 -8.99 3.65 -19.72
CA VAL A 142 -9.38 3.99 -18.35
C VAL A 142 -8.65 3.09 -17.34
N LEU A 143 -8.63 1.77 -17.60
CA LEU A 143 -7.93 0.79 -16.77
C LEU A 143 -6.41 1.05 -16.77
N THR A 144 -5.87 1.40 -17.93
CA THR A 144 -4.46 1.78 -18.12
C THR A 144 -4.10 2.99 -17.26
N LEU A 145 -4.90 4.06 -17.32
CA LEU A 145 -4.67 5.26 -16.52
C LEU A 145 -4.79 4.99 -15.02
N GLY A 146 -5.68 4.08 -14.61
CA GLY A 146 -5.74 3.57 -13.23
C GLY A 146 -4.44 2.88 -12.78
N LEU A 147 -3.90 1.96 -13.60
CA LEU A 147 -2.61 1.31 -13.31
C LEU A 147 -1.44 2.28 -13.34
N LEU A 148 -1.41 3.23 -14.27
CA LEU A 148 -0.35 4.23 -14.35
C LEU A 148 -0.43 5.22 -13.18
N SER A 149 -1.62 5.52 -12.67
CA SER A 149 -1.82 6.28 -11.44
C SER A 149 -1.17 5.55 -10.25
N LEU A 150 -1.44 4.25 -10.11
CA LEU A 150 -0.83 3.38 -9.11
C LEU A 150 0.70 3.28 -9.28
N PHE A 151 1.18 3.15 -10.52
CA PHE A 151 2.60 3.11 -10.84
C PHE A 151 3.32 4.38 -10.40
N GLU A 152 2.77 5.55 -10.70
CA GLU A 152 3.34 6.85 -10.32
C GLU A 152 3.35 7.08 -8.81
N TYR A 153 2.31 6.60 -8.14
CA TYR A 153 2.26 6.59 -6.70
C TYR A 153 3.38 5.72 -6.11
N CYS A 154 3.46 4.46 -6.56
CA CYS A 154 4.33 3.45 -5.96
C CYS A 154 5.81 3.66 -6.32
N GLN A 155 6.11 4.04 -7.56
CA GLN A 155 7.48 4.11 -8.09
C GLN A 155 8.09 5.50 -8.03
N HIS A 156 7.30 6.53 -8.35
CA HIS A 156 7.79 7.90 -8.39
C HIS A 156 7.47 8.70 -7.14
N GLY A 157 6.48 8.27 -6.33
CA GLY A 157 5.92 9.10 -5.27
C GLY A 157 5.37 10.43 -5.80
N ASN A 158 5.02 10.50 -7.09
CA ASN A 158 4.62 11.73 -7.76
C ASN A 158 3.11 11.91 -7.68
N ILE A 159 2.65 12.43 -6.54
CA ILE A 159 1.23 12.64 -6.24
C ILE A 159 0.52 13.53 -7.29
N PRO A 160 1.11 14.66 -7.77
CA PRO A 160 0.50 15.44 -8.83
C PRO A 160 0.26 14.63 -10.11
N LYS A 161 1.27 13.91 -10.60
CA LYS A 161 1.15 13.08 -11.82
C LYS A 161 0.17 11.93 -11.65
N MET A 162 0.19 11.27 -10.50
CA MET A 162 -0.77 10.24 -10.12
C MET A 162 -2.21 10.75 -10.22
N ARG A 163 -2.48 11.96 -9.69
CA ARG A 163 -3.82 12.56 -9.75
C ARG A 163 -4.21 12.99 -11.15
N ILE A 164 -3.30 13.60 -11.92
CA ILE A 164 -3.59 13.97 -13.31
C ILE A 164 -4.08 12.75 -14.08
N ARG A 165 -3.41 11.61 -13.92
CA ARG A 165 -3.82 10.34 -14.53
C ARG A 165 -5.15 9.83 -14.01
N ALA A 166 -5.38 9.85 -12.69
CA ALA A 166 -6.65 9.41 -12.10
C ALA A 166 -7.83 10.30 -12.55
N ASN A 167 -7.64 11.61 -12.63
CA ASN A 167 -8.65 12.54 -13.12
C ASN A 167 -8.93 12.33 -14.61
N LEU A 168 -7.89 12.08 -15.42
CA LEU A 168 -8.08 11.74 -16.83
C LEU A 168 -8.87 10.44 -16.99
N ALA A 169 -8.56 9.42 -16.18
CA ALA A 169 -9.31 8.17 -16.15
C ALA A 169 -10.79 8.42 -15.83
N LEU A 170 -11.07 9.25 -14.83
CA LEU A 170 -12.44 9.62 -14.44
C LEU A 170 -13.18 10.35 -15.57
N THR A 171 -12.55 11.34 -16.22
CA THR A 171 -13.14 12.05 -17.36
C THR A 171 -13.45 11.08 -18.49
N MET A 172 -12.51 10.21 -18.87
CA MET A 172 -12.75 9.20 -19.91
C MET A 172 -13.87 8.21 -19.53
N ALA A 173 -13.95 7.81 -18.27
CA ALA A 173 -15.02 6.95 -17.78
C ALA A 173 -16.40 7.64 -17.85
N MET A 174 -16.45 8.95 -17.59
CA MET A 174 -17.64 9.79 -17.76
C MET A 174 -18.04 9.90 -19.23
N ASP A 175 -17.09 10.15 -20.13
CA ASP A 175 -17.33 10.29 -21.57
C ASP A 175 -17.87 9.00 -22.20
N LEU A 176 -17.46 7.84 -21.66
CA LEU A 176 -17.98 6.52 -22.03
C LEU A 176 -19.31 6.16 -21.36
N SER A 177 -19.90 7.08 -20.59
CA SER A 177 -21.11 6.87 -19.79
C SER A 177 -21.08 5.59 -18.95
N LEU A 178 -19.92 5.17 -18.44
CA LEU A 178 -19.80 3.93 -17.64
C LEU A 178 -20.61 3.99 -16.34
N HIS A 179 -21.07 5.19 -15.97
CA HIS A 179 -21.94 5.49 -14.84
C HIS A 179 -23.40 5.12 -15.04
N GLU A 180 -23.84 5.06 -16.28
CA GLU A 180 -25.18 4.68 -16.66
C GLU A 180 -25.22 3.15 -16.74
N VAL A 181 -25.44 2.49 -15.60
CA VAL A 181 -25.52 1.02 -15.50
C VAL A 181 -26.67 0.50 -16.36
N SER A 182 -26.40 0.17 -17.63
CA SER A 182 -27.36 -0.45 -18.53
C SER A 182 -27.20 -1.97 -18.48
N SER A 183 -28.24 -2.68 -18.07
CA SER A 183 -28.29 -4.15 -17.91
C SER A 183 -28.11 -4.95 -19.22
N GLN A 184 -27.78 -4.30 -20.33
CA GLN A 184 -27.87 -4.86 -21.67
C GLN A 184 -26.54 -5.37 -22.25
N THR A 185 -25.39 -5.11 -21.61
CA THR A 185 -24.08 -5.59 -22.11
C THR A 185 -23.52 -6.72 -21.25
N GLY A 186 -22.91 -7.74 -21.87
CA GLY A 186 -22.23 -8.84 -21.15
C GLY A 186 -20.95 -8.43 -20.41
N TYR A 187 -20.69 -7.13 -20.28
CA TYR A 187 -19.45 -6.53 -19.78
C TYR A 187 -19.64 -5.77 -18.45
N LEU A 188 -20.78 -5.98 -17.77
CA LEU A 188 -21.16 -5.26 -16.56
C LEU A 188 -20.10 -5.29 -15.45
N ASP A 189 -19.38 -6.40 -15.27
CA ASP A 189 -18.37 -6.50 -14.21
C ASP A 189 -17.14 -5.61 -14.51
N ALA A 190 -16.66 -5.63 -15.74
CA ALA A 190 -15.57 -4.77 -16.19
C ALA A 190 -15.96 -3.28 -16.11
N GLN A 191 -17.18 -2.95 -16.54
CA GLN A 191 -17.73 -1.59 -16.42
C GLN A 191 -17.83 -1.14 -14.95
N ARG A 192 -18.32 -1.99 -14.04
CA ARG A 192 -18.45 -1.67 -12.61
C ARG A 192 -17.10 -1.51 -11.90
N ARG A 193 -16.11 -2.35 -12.23
CA ARG A 193 -14.73 -2.23 -11.74
C ARG A 193 -14.04 -0.96 -12.25
N CYS A 194 -14.35 -0.55 -13.47
CA CYS A 194 -13.86 0.67 -14.09
C CYS A 194 -14.53 1.95 -13.56
N TRP A 195 -15.86 1.93 -13.37
CA TRP A 195 -16.67 3.09 -12.99
C TRP A 195 -16.79 3.35 -11.47
N TRP A 196 -16.26 2.46 -10.61
CA TRP A 196 -16.19 2.64 -9.14
C TRP A 196 -17.40 2.15 -8.32
N ALA A 197 -18.29 1.31 -8.87
CA ALA A 197 -19.41 0.77 -8.10
C ALA A 197 -19.14 -0.61 -7.44
N THR A 198 -17.98 -1.23 -7.63
CA THR A 198 -17.63 -2.52 -7.00
C THR A 198 -16.24 -2.68 -6.36
N PRO A 199 -15.37 -1.67 -6.16
CA PRO A 199 -14.33 -1.83 -5.15
C PRO A 199 -14.96 -1.52 -3.78
N TRP A 200 -15.75 -2.46 -3.26
CA TRP A 200 -16.29 -2.53 -1.88
C TRP A 200 -16.64 -1.16 -1.23
N PRO A 201 -17.92 -0.82 -0.98
CA PRO A 201 -18.28 0.41 -0.24
C PRO A 201 -17.44 0.67 1.02
N LEU A 202 -17.03 -0.40 1.70
CA LEU A 202 -16.12 -0.37 2.83
C LEU A 202 -14.73 0.24 2.51
N LEU A 203 -14.12 -0.11 1.36
CA LEU A 203 -12.81 0.40 0.94
C LEU A 203 -12.87 1.90 0.63
N VAL A 204 -13.88 2.33 -0.13
CA VAL A 204 -14.09 3.74 -0.47
C VAL A 204 -14.32 4.56 0.80
N ASN A 205 -15.18 4.08 1.70
CA ASN A 205 -15.42 4.73 2.99
C ASN A 205 -14.16 4.76 3.86
N ALA A 206 -13.34 3.71 3.84
CA ALA A 206 -12.06 3.68 4.55
C ALA A 206 -11.06 4.73 4.01
N GLN A 207 -10.99 4.89 2.68
CA GLN A 207 -10.15 5.91 2.05
C GLN A 207 -10.63 7.33 2.37
N GLU A 208 -11.95 7.56 2.36
CA GLU A 208 -12.53 8.85 2.74
C GLU A 208 -12.27 9.17 4.22
N ALA A 209 -12.44 8.18 5.11
CA ALA A 209 -12.09 8.32 6.52
C ALA A 209 -10.60 8.70 6.71
N LEU A 210 -9.70 8.03 5.98
CA LEU A 210 -8.27 8.35 6.03
C LEU A 210 -7.99 9.76 5.51
N ARG A 211 -8.64 10.17 4.41
CA ARG A 211 -8.51 11.51 3.82
C ARG A 211 -8.93 12.60 4.81
N ARG A 212 -10.08 12.44 5.46
CA ARG A 212 -10.58 13.36 6.50
C ARG A 212 -9.65 13.39 7.72
N SER A 213 -9.15 12.23 8.14
CA SER A 213 -8.21 12.11 9.28
C SER A 213 -6.90 12.86 9.01
N CYS A 214 -6.35 12.71 7.80
CA CYS A 214 -5.18 13.47 7.35
C CYS A 214 -5.46 14.98 7.32
N GLY A 215 -6.64 15.38 6.84
CA GLY A 215 -7.08 16.78 6.84
C GLY A 215 -7.08 17.40 8.24
N ILE A 216 -7.69 16.73 9.22
CA ILE A 216 -7.72 17.15 10.62
C ILE A 216 -6.30 17.18 11.20
N GLY A 217 -5.50 16.13 10.96
CA GLY A 217 -4.11 16.06 11.42
C GLY A 217 -3.27 17.24 10.95
N ARG A 218 -3.44 17.68 9.70
CA ARG A 218 -2.76 18.89 9.18
C ARG A 218 -3.22 20.16 9.87
N GLN A 219 -4.51 20.31 10.14
CA GLN A 219 -5.02 21.47 10.88
C GLN A 219 -4.43 21.56 12.29
N LEU A 220 -4.30 20.43 12.98
CA LEU A 220 -3.70 20.38 14.32
C LEU A 220 -2.22 20.75 14.31
N ILE A 221 -1.48 20.40 13.26
CA ILE A 221 -0.02 20.61 13.19
C ILE A 221 0.35 22.00 12.62
N ARG A 222 -0.51 22.62 11.81
CA ARG A 222 -0.18 23.86 11.07
C ARG A 222 -0.04 25.05 12.01
N GLU A 223 1.17 25.60 12.13
CA GLU A 223 1.48 26.82 12.89
C GLU A 223 1.70 28.00 11.94
N ASN A 224 0.61 28.62 11.46
CA ASN A 224 0.68 29.93 10.83
C ASN A 224 0.34 30.96 11.91
N GLY A 225 1.18 32.00 12.08
CA GLY A 225 1.23 32.91 13.23
C GLY A 225 -0.02 33.73 13.62
N SER A 226 -1.21 33.40 13.08
CA SER A 226 -2.48 34.07 13.38
C SER A 226 -3.71 33.15 13.50
N ASN A 227 -3.59 31.83 13.29
CA ASN A 227 -4.79 30.97 13.22
C ASN A 227 -4.93 30.05 14.45
N MET A 228 -5.83 30.45 15.35
CA MET A 228 -6.42 29.56 16.36
C MET A 228 -7.14 28.40 15.66
N LEU A 229 -7.15 27.23 16.31
CA LEU A 229 -7.89 26.06 15.89
C LEU A 229 -9.39 26.38 15.87
N PRO A 230 -10.11 26.01 14.80
CA PRO A 230 -11.55 26.22 14.72
C PRO A 230 -12.28 25.53 15.87
N ARG A 231 -13.27 26.20 16.47
CA ARG A 231 -14.13 25.59 17.50
C ARG A 231 -14.92 24.38 16.95
N SER A 232 -15.24 24.37 15.66
CA SER A 232 -15.89 23.25 14.97
C SER A 232 -15.03 21.98 14.95
N LEU A 233 -13.70 22.12 15.07
CA LEU A 233 -12.76 21.00 14.97
C LEU A 233 -13.05 19.91 16.00
N ARG A 234 -13.53 20.29 17.20
CA ARG A 234 -13.97 19.34 18.23
C ARG A 234 -15.08 18.43 17.73
N GLU A 235 -16.12 19.01 17.11
CA GLU A 235 -17.26 18.29 16.57
C GLU A 235 -16.87 17.45 15.35
N ASP A 236 -15.99 18.00 14.50
CA ASP A 236 -15.44 17.30 13.34
C ASP A 236 -14.68 16.04 13.75
N ILE A 237 -13.87 16.11 14.83
CA ILE A 237 -13.15 14.96 15.39
C ILE A 237 -14.13 13.92 15.95
N LEU A 238 -15.14 14.33 16.71
CA LEU A 238 -16.15 13.42 17.26
C LEU A 238 -16.93 12.70 16.16
N THR A 239 -17.41 13.45 15.17
CA THR A 239 -18.15 12.93 14.03
C THR A 239 -17.29 11.95 13.24
N LEU A 240 -16.01 12.28 13.02
CA LEU A 240 -15.11 11.41 12.28
C LEU A 240 -14.71 10.14 13.06
N ASP A 241 -14.40 10.22 14.36
CA ASP A 241 -14.09 9.01 15.15
C ASP A 241 -15.31 8.08 15.22
N SER A 242 -16.52 8.63 15.39
CA SER A 242 -17.76 7.85 15.33
C SER A 242 -17.95 7.16 13.98
N PHE A 243 -17.74 7.89 12.87
CA PHE A 243 -17.80 7.32 11.52
C PHE A 243 -16.78 6.18 11.34
N ILE A 244 -15.53 6.38 11.76
CA ILE A 244 -14.48 5.35 11.68
C ILE A 244 -14.81 4.14 12.55
N PHE A 245 -15.35 4.37 13.75
CA PHE A 245 -15.76 3.31 14.67
C PHE A 245 -16.86 2.44 14.06
N HIS A 246 -17.88 3.06 13.43
CA HIS A 246 -18.92 2.33 12.73
C HIS A 246 -18.38 1.52 11.56
N LEU A 247 -17.45 2.07 10.77
CA LEU A 247 -16.79 1.32 9.69
C LEU A 247 -15.98 0.13 10.23
N ALA A 248 -15.27 0.28 11.35
CA ALA A 248 -14.53 -0.82 11.97
C ALA A 248 -15.49 -1.93 12.43
N ALA A 249 -16.62 -1.57 13.06
CA ALA A 249 -17.64 -2.52 13.46
C ALA A 249 -18.29 -3.23 12.26
N GLU A 250 -18.47 -2.54 11.14
CA GLU A 250 -18.92 -3.14 9.88
C GLU A 250 -17.88 -4.11 9.32
N ALA A 251 -16.61 -3.71 9.28
CA ALA A 251 -15.51 -4.58 8.84
C ALA A 251 -15.43 -5.87 9.66
N ASP A 252 -15.61 -5.80 10.99
CA ASP A 252 -15.59 -6.97 11.87
C ASP A 252 -16.77 -7.93 11.64
N ARG A 253 -17.93 -7.42 11.23
CA ARG A 253 -19.10 -8.26 10.85
C ARG A 253 -18.83 -9.03 9.57
N PHE A 254 -18.12 -8.42 8.61
CA PHE A 254 -17.75 -9.03 7.35
C PHE A 254 -16.47 -9.87 7.45
N ARG A 255 -16.33 -10.72 8.49
CA ARG A 255 -15.31 -11.77 8.46
C ARG A 255 -15.63 -12.70 7.30
N CYS A 256 -14.93 -12.51 6.19
CA CYS A 256 -15.12 -13.24 4.94
C CYS A 256 -14.69 -14.71 5.15
N VAL A 257 -15.58 -15.51 5.74
CA VAL A 257 -15.49 -16.98 5.79
C VAL A 257 -16.28 -17.49 4.60
N THR A 258 -15.74 -17.26 3.40
CA THR A 258 -16.22 -17.98 2.24
C THR A 258 -15.24 -19.11 1.95
N ASN A 259 -15.72 -20.35 1.95
CA ASN A 259 -14.94 -21.52 1.52
C ASN A 259 -14.67 -21.53 0.00
N TYR A 260 -14.96 -20.43 -0.70
CA TYR A 260 -14.67 -20.29 -2.11
C TYR A 260 -13.17 -20.13 -2.30
N GLN A 261 -12.62 -20.90 -3.24
CA GLN A 261 -11.22 -20.82 -3.67
C GLN A 261 -11.14 -20.13 -5.03
N GLY A 262 -9.94 -19.68 -5.42
CA GLY A 262 -9.67 -19.00 -6.69
C GLY A 262 -9.44 -17.48 -6.55
N ALA A 263 -8.89 -16.89 -7.61
CA ALA A 263 -8.40 -15.49 -7.61
C ALA A 263 -9.41 -14.47 -7.11
N GLU A 264 -10.70 -14.63 -7.39
CA GLU A 264 -11.72 -13.65 -6.99
C GLU A 264 -12.08 -13.73 -5.50
N ALA A 265 -12.11 -14.95 -4.94
CA ALA A 265 -12.32 -15.14 -3.52
C ALA A 265 -11.12 -14.62 -2.73
N ASP A 266 -9.90 -14.84 -3.23
CA ASP A 266 -8.67 -14.34 -2.65
C ASP A 266 -8.58 -12.81 -2.72
N ALA A 267 -8.91 -12.21 -3.87
CA ALA A 267 -8.97 -10.76 -4.03
C ALA A 267 -10.00 -10.13 -3.08
N SER A 268 -11.18 -10.73 -2.94
CA SER A 268 -12.22 -10.25 -2.01
C SER A 268 -11.74 -10.29 -0.55
N ARG A 269 -11.11 -11.39 -0.12
CA ARG A 269 -10.55 -11.54 1.23
C ARG A 269 -9.43 -10.53 1.50
N ASN A 270 -8.57 -10.30 0.52
CA ASN A 270 -7.47 -9.34 0.63
C ASN A 270 -7.96 -7.90 0.63
N LEU A 271 -8.92 -7.53 -0.23
CA LEU A 271 -9.53 -6.21 -0.23
C LEU A 271 -10.22 -5.88 1.10
N TRP A 272 -10.91 -6.86 1.70
CA TRP A 272 -11.46 -6.69 3.05
C TRP A 272 -10.34 -6.42 4.07
N ALA A 273 -9.26 -7.19 4.04
CA ALA A 273 -8.13 -7.01 4.95
C ALA A 273 -7.47 -5.63 4.77
N ILE A 274 -7.24 -5.22 3.53
CA ILE A 274 -6.76 -3.90 3.11
C ILE A 274 -7.69 -2.79 3.63
N SER A 275 -9.01 -2.93 3.46
CA SER A 275 -10.00 -1.97 3.94
C SER A 275 -9.91 -1.83 5.46
N ASN A 276 -9.81 -2.95 6.17
CA ASN A 276 -9.67 -2.96 7.63
C ASN A 276 -8.39 -2.25 8.08
N ALA A 277 -7.25 -2.50 7.40
CA ALA A 277 -6.01 -1.78 7.67
C ALA A 277 -6.15 -0.26 7.43
N LEU A 278 -6.85 0.15 6.38
CA LEU A 278 -7.08 1.57 6.09
C LEU A 278 -8.00 2.24 7.12
N ILE A 279 -9.06 1.57 7.58
CA ILE A 279 -9.96 2.06 8.64
C ILE A 279 -9.16 2.33 9.92
N HIS A 280 -8.35 1.36 10.36
CA HIS A 280 -7.52 1.52 11.55
C HIS A 280 -6.39 2.53 11.35
N THR A 281 -5.85 2.66 10.14
CA THR A 281 -4.89 3.73 9.81
C THR A 281 -5.52 5.11 9.88
N ALA A 282 -6.77 5.26 9.43
CA ALA A 282 -7.52 6.50 9.57
C ALA A 282 -7.69 6.86 11.06
N ARG A 283 -8.14 5.89 11.87
CA ARG A 283 -8.30 6.08 13.32
C ARG A 283 -7.00 6.46 14.01
N LEU A 284 -5.93 5.73 13.72
CA LEU A 284 -4.58 6.05 14.19
C LEU A 284 -4.19 7.47 13.78
N THR A 285 -4.41 7.85 12.53
CA THR A 285 -4.05 9.18 12.00
C THR A 285 -4.80 10.32 12.69
N LEU A 286 -6.07 10.10 13.02
CA LEU A 286 -6.89 11.06 13.76
C LEU A 286 -6.36 11.29 15.18
N HIS A 287 -5.95 10.23 15.87
CA HIS A 287 -5.56 10.29 17.29
C HIS A 287 -4.07 10.52 17.55
N ARG A 288 -3.18 10.24 16.58
CA ARG A 288 -1.72 10.23 16.81
C ARG A 288 -1.16 11.56 17.30
N VAL A 289 -1.67 12.69 16.81
CA VAL A 289 -1.20 14.02 17.22
C VAL A 289 -1.47 14.22 18.70
N ARG A 290 -2.69 13.91 19.15
CA ARG A 290 -3.09 13.97 20.56
C ARG A 290 -2.31 12.98 21.44
N ALA A 291 -2.06 11.77 20.93
CA ALA A 291 -1.42 10.69 21.67
C ALA A 291 0.08 10.92 21.96
N PHE A 292 0.77 11.66 21.07
CA PHE A 292 2.23 11.78 21.06
C PHE A 292 2.73 13.22 20.91
N LEU A 293 2.05 14.20 21.51
CA LEU A 293 2.43 15.63 21.52
C LEU A 293 3.88 15.91 21.96
N ASP A 294 4.44 15.09 22.85
CA ASP A 294 5.75 15.30 23.46
C ASP A 294 6.92 14.75 22.63
N ARG A 295 6.63 14.02 21.56
CA ARG A 295 7.66 13.45 20.69
C ARG A 295 7.81 14.29 19.44
N PRO A 296 9.00 14.27 18.81
CA PRO A 296 9.13 14.87 17.49
C PRO A 296 8.07 14.25 16.59
N LEU A 297 7.28 15.09 15.92
CA LEU A 297 6.39 14.65 14.86
C LEU A 297 7.27 14.25 13.69
N PHE A 298 7.88 13.07 13.75
CA PHE A 298 8.73 12.53 12.70
C PHE A 298 8.01 12.33 11.35
N LEU A 299 6.71 12.66 11.27
CA LEU A 299 5.81 12.26 10.19
C LEU A 299 5.20 13.41 9.38
N ALA A 300 5.23 14.67 9.84
CA ALA A 300 4.53 15.76 9.15
C ALA A 300 5.12 16.06 7.76
N GLU A 301 6.44 16.06 7.63
CA GLU A 301 7.12 16.32 6.34
C GLU A 301 7.30 15.06 5.47
N TYR A 302 7.02 13.87 6.01
CA TYR A 302 7.51 12.59 5.48
C TYR A 302 6.39 11.63 5.06
N TYR A 303 5.12 11.88 5.34
CA TYR A 303 4.03 10.96 4.98
C TYR A 303 2.77 11.71 4.51
N ASP A 304 2.98 12.82 3.80
CA ASP A 304 1.89 13.63 3.28
C ASP A 304 1.37 13.07 1.95
N TYR A 305 0.53 12.04 2.05
CA TYR A 305 -0.05 11.41 0.86
C TYR A 305 -1.19 12.23 0.25
N LEU A 306 -1.57 13.35 0.86
CA LEU A 306 -2.72 14.17 0.46
C LEU A 306 -2.46 15.69 0.55
N ALA A 307 -1.23 16.17 0.70
CA ALA A 307 -0.90 17.59 0.48
C ALA A 307 -0.89 17.86 -1.01
N ILE A 308 -2.07 18.29 -1.42
CA ILE A 308 -2.28 19.12 -2.58
C ILE A 308 -2.19 20.54 -2.04
N ASP A 309 -1.43 21.38 -2.73
CA ASP A 309 -1.22 22.80 -2.45
C ASP A 309 -0.12 23.12 -1.44
N THR A 310 1.14 22.97 -1.89
CA THR A 310 2.08 24.10 -1.92
C THR A 310 3.36 23.69 -2.65
N VAL A 311 3.66 24.37 -3.76
CA VAL A 311 5.05 24.54 -4.20
C VAL A 311 5.68 25.46 -3.17
N GLN A 312 6.36 24.90 -2.17
CA GLN A 312 7.29 25.66 -1.35
C GLN A 312 8.65 24.95 -1.36
N GLU A 313 9.65 25.73 -1.76
CA GLU A 313 11.07 25.43 -1.71
C GLU A 313 11.52 24.88 -0.34
N PRO A 314 12.67 24.18 -0.26
CA PRO A 314 13.16 23.56 0.96
C PRO A 314 13.62 24.61 1.98
N GLN A 315 12.67 25.18 2.73
CA GLN A 315 12.95 25.97 3.92
C GLN A 315 13.21 25.03 5.10
N GLN A 316 14.51 24.84 5.40
CA GLN A 316 15.10 24.66 6.73
C GLN A 316 14.25 23.96 7.82
N THR A 317 14.53 22.67 8.04
CA THR A 317 14.68 21.89 9.30
C THR A 317 14.16 22.39 10.68
N ARG A 318 13.18 23.31 10.79
CA ARG A 318 12.88 24.02 12.05
C ARG A 318 11.60 23.64 12.80
N HIS A 319 10.74 22.72 12.32
CA HIS A 319 9.48 22.41 13.02
C HIS A 319 9.29 20.92 13.36
N LEU A 320 10.28 20.30 14.03
CA LEU A 320 10.13 18.93 14.57
C LEU A 320 9.21 18.85 15.79
N TYR A 321 8.94 19.98 16.45
CA TYR A 321 8.12 20.06 17.66
C TYR A 321 7.06 21.16 17.51
N LEU A 322 5.85 20.89 18.01
CA LEU A 322 4.80 21.89 18.16
C LEU A 322 5.18 22.87 19.27
N SER A 323 4.85 24.14 19.08
CA SER A 323 4.92 25.19 20.09
C SER A 323 4.10 24.81 21.33
N THR A 324 4.50 25.32 22.49
CA THR A 324 3.78 25.08 23.75
C THR A 324 2.34 25.57 23.67
N ASP A 325 2.12 26.74 23.05
CA ASP A 325 0.78 27.31 22.86
C ASP A 325 -0.10 26.44 21.96
N ARG A 326 0.46 25.86 20.89
CA ARG A 326 -0.30 24.93 20.05
C ARG A 326 -0.63 23.63 20.79
N LYS A 327 0.27 23.12 21.63
CA LYS A 327 0.01 21.93 22.45
C LYS A 327 -1.14 22.15 23.43
N THR A 328 -1.15 23.28 24.14
CA THR A 328 -2.23 23.63 25.07
C THR A 328 -3.54 23.82 24.32
N GLU A 329 -3.52 24.44 23.15
CA GLU A 329 -4.70 24.59 22.31
C GLU A 329 -5.27 23.23 21.87
N ILE A 330 -4.42 22.30 21.40
CA ILE A 330 -4.84 20.92 21.07
C ILE A 330 -5.43 20.24 22.31
N ASP A 331 -4.82 20.38 23.49
CA ASP A 331 -5.35 19.82 24.74
C ASP A 331 -6.75 20.35 25.08
N THR A 332 -7.04 21.61 24.75
CA THR A 332 -8.35 22.24 24.99
C THR A 332 -9.40 21.92 23.93
N VAL A 333 -9.01 21.71 22.66
CA VAL A 333 -9.95 21.49 21.54
C VAL A 333 -10.22 20.01 21.32
N PHE A 334 -9.22 19.14 21.51
CA PHE A 334 -9.36 17.71 21.21
C PHE A 334 -10.33 17.05 22.20
N PRO A 335 -11.34 16.30 21.71
CA PRO A 335 -12.39 15.76 22.56
C PRO A 335 -11.97 14.57 23.43
N PHE A 336 -10.85 13.92 23.08
CA PHE A 336 -10.32 12.76 23.81
C PHE A 336 -9.10 13.11 24.65
N THR A 337 -8.94 12.41 25.76
CA THR A 337 -7.75 12.53 26.59
C THR A 337 -6.52 11.97 25.86
N LYS A 338 -5.33 12.35 26.35
CA LYS A 338 -4.06 11.79 25.89
C LYS A 338 -4.05 10.27 26.02
N GLN A 339 -4.46 9.74 27.17
CA GLN A 339 -4.48 8.29 27.45
C GLN A 339 -5.45 7.55 26.52
N GLN A 340 -6.66 8.08 26.31
CA GLN A 340 -7.62 7.51 25.36
C GLN A 340 -7.03 7.46 23.95
N SER A 341 -6.42 8.55 23.49
CA SER A 341 -5.83 8.61 22.14
C SER A 341 -4.63 7.67 21.97
N VAL A 342 -3.81 7.49 23.02
CA VAL A 342 -2.71 6.50 23.00
C VAL A 342 -3.27 5.09 22.88
N THR A 343 -4.31 4.77 23.65
CA THR A 343 -4.96 3.45 23.64
C THR A 343 -5.58 3.15 22.28
N ILE A 344 -6.28 4.12 21.68
CA ILE A 344 -6.87 3.99 20.34
C ILE A 344 -5.79 3.77 19.27
N CYS A 345 -4.71 4.55 19.30
CA CYS A 345 -3.58 4.37 18.38
C CYS A 345 -2.94 2.98 18.55
N PHE A 346 -2.71 2.55 19.80
CA PHE A 346 -2.14 1.25 20.12
C PHE A 346 -2.97 0.10 19.55
N HIS A 347 -4.26 0.04 19.87
CA HIS A 347 -5.14 -1.03 19.36
C HIS A 347 -5.25 -1.01 17.84
N SER A 348 -5.34 0.18 17.24
CA SER A 348 -5.40 0.32 15.78
C SER A 348 -4.13 -0.22 15.11
N SER A 349 -2.95 0.10 15.65
CA SER A 349 -1.68 -0.44 15.15
C SER A 349 -1.57 -1.95 15.30
N LEU A 350 -2.08 -2.53 16.39
CA LEU A 350 -2.11 -3.99 16.55
C LEU A 350 -3.02 -4.65 15.50
N VAL A 351 -4.19 -4.09 15.21
CA VAL A 351 -5.07 -4.61 14.15
C VAL A 351 -4.35 -4.55 12.80
N VAL A 352 -3.74 -3.41 12.45
CA VAL A 352 -2.96 -3.28 11.21
C VAL A 352 -1.84 -4.31 11.15
N SER A 353 -1.08 -4.52 12.24
CA SER A 353 -0.02 -5.53 12.29
C SER A 353 -0.54 -6.95 12.03
N ARG A 354 -1.75 -7.28 12.53
CA ARG A 354 -2.39 -8.59 12.33
C ARG A 354 -2.89 -8.76 10.90
N VAL A 355 -3.35 -7.68 10.26
CA VAL A 355 -3.71 -7.68 8.83
C VAL A 355 -2.49 -8.08 8.00
N PHE A 356 -1.38 -7.35 8.10
CA PHE A 356 -0.17 -7.63 7.29
C PHE A 356 0.52 -8.93 7.64
N ARG A 357 0.31 -9.45 8.86
CA ARG A 357 0.76 -10.80 9.24
C ARG A 357 -0.01 -11.91 8.51
N ARG A 358 -1.29 -11.66 8.20
CA ARG A 358 -2.22 -12.65 7.63
C ARG A 358 -2.47 -12.45 6.14
N LEU A 359 -2.02 -11.33 5.58
CA LEU A 359 -2.17 -11.05 4.16
C LEU A 359 -1.35 -12.08 3.37
N PRO A 360 -1.97 -12.86 2.47
CA PRO A 360 -1.26 -13.87 1.71
C PRO A 360 -0.28 -13.20 0.76
N SER A 361 0.88 -13.84 0.54
CA SER A 361 1.78 -13.47 -0.55
C SER A 361 1.31 -14.11 -1.86
N PRO A 362 1.56 -13.49 -3.03
CA PRO A 362 1.37 -14.15 -4.31
C PRO A 362 2.08 -15.49 -4.31
N ASN A 363 1.44 -16.49 -4.91
CA ASN A 363 2.05 -17.79 -5.14
C ASN A 363 2.38 -17.91 -6.64
N PRO A 364 3.64 -17.69 -7.05
CA PRO A 364 4.06 -17.84 -8.43
C PRO A 364 3.86 -19.27 -8.96
N MET A 365 3.76 -20.26 -8.08
CA MET A 365 3.58 -21.67 -8.43
C MET A 365 2.11 -22.11 -8.38
N TYR A 366 1.17 -21.17 -8.23
CA TYR A 366 -0.25 -21.48 -8.21
C TYR A 366 -0.71 -22.05 -9.55
N SER A 367 -1.50 -23.13 -9.52
CA SER A 367 -2.19 -23.66 -10.69
C SER A 367 -3.53 -24.27 -10.29
N ASP A 368 -4.56 -24.05 -11.11
CA ASP A 368 -5.86 -24.69 -10.90
C ASP A 368 -5.83 -26.21 -11.19
N ALA A 369 -4.77 -26.72 -11.83
CA ALA A 369 -4.63 -28.14 -12.16
C ALA A 369 -4.18 -29.01 -10.95
N THR A 370 -3.71 -28.40 -9.87
CA THR A 370 -3.09 -29.10 -8.73
C THR A 370 -4.06 -29.66 -7.68
N ASP A 371 -5.37 -29.69 -7.95
CA ASP A 371 -6.35 -30.41 -7.11
C ASP A 371 -6.16 -31.95 -7.10
N LEU A 372 -5.23 -32.49 -7.90
CA LEU A 372 -4.79 -33.88 -7.86
C LEU A 372 -3.50 -34.03 -7.03
N GLU A 373 -3.68 -34.23 -5.73
CA GLU A 373 -2.77 -34.86 -4.75
C GLU A 373 -1.32 -35.14 -5.17
N ILE A 374 -0.45 -34.12 -5.30
CA ILE A 374 0.98 -34.31 -5.06
C ILE A 374 1.52 -33.13 -4.25
N ALA A 375 1.58 -33.31 -2.94
CA ALA A 375 2.31 -32.42 -2.05
C ALA A 375 3.81 -32.53 -2.36
N VAL A 376 4.30 -31.66 -3.24
CA VAL A 376 5.75 -31.49 -3.43
C VAL A 376 6.32 -30.86 -2.15
N PRO A 377 7.40 -31.39 -1.55
CA PRO A 377 7.93 -30.86 -0.30
C PRO A 377 8.30 -29.37 -0.43
N TRP A 378 7.63 -28.52 0.36
CA TRP A 378 7.85 -27.06 0.44
C TRP A 378 9.28 -26.61 0.83
N ALA A 379 10.21 -27.56 1.04
CA ALA A 379 11.49 -27.35 1.68
C ALA A 379 12.70 -27.18 0.74
N SER A 380 12.55 -27.35 -0.59
CA SER A 380 13.71 -27.45 -1.49
C SER A 380 13.86 -26.34 -2.54
N ARG A 381 13.09 -25.26 -2.50
CA ARG A 381 13.29 -24.11 -3.39
C ARG A 381 13.29 -22.81 -2.60
N GLN A 382 14.30 -21.97 -2.82
CA GLN A 382 14.39 -20.67 -2.15
C GLN A 382 13.10 -19.89 -2.41
N PRO A 383 12.43 -19.35 -1.38
CA PRO A 383 11.23 -18.55 -1.59
C PRO A 383 11.61 -17.36 -2.48
N LEU A 384 10.98 -17.24 -3.65
CA LEU A 384 10.98 -15.99 -4.39
C LEU A 384 10.63 -14.88 -3.40
N ALA A 385 11.42 -13.81 -3.35
CA ALA A 385 11.02 -12.60 -2.64
C ALA A 385 9.74 -12.11 -3.31
N SER A 386 8.60 -12.52 -2.76
CA SER A 386 7.27 -12.23 -3.27
C SER A 386 6.73 -11.07 -2.46
N PRO A 387 6.16 -10.04 -3.11
CA PRO A 387 5.60 -8.92 -2.37
C PRO A 387 4.51 -9.42 -1.42
N ARG A 388 4.34 -8.78 -0.27
CA ARG A 388 3.26 -9.11 0.67
C ARG A 388 2.11 -8.13 0.59
N SER A 389 2.38 -6.93 0.07
CA SER A 389 1.37 -5.94 -0.27
C SER A 389 1.85 -5.08 -1.43
N MET A 390 0.97 -4.21 -1.93
CA MET A 390 1.38 -3.19 -2.89
C MET A 390 2.04 -2.01 -2.17
N PRO A 391 3.03 -1.33 -2.78
CA PRO A 391 3.79 -0.27 -2.12
C PRO A 391 2.94 0.86 -1.54
N TYR A 392 1.70 1.03 -2.01
CA TYR A 392 0.80 2.05 -1.47
C TYR A 392 0.43 1.84 0.00
N MET A 393 0.56 0.61 0.50
CA MET A 393 0.32 0.24 1.89
C MET A 393 1.52 0.44 2.81
N ALA A 394 2.69 0.80 2.29
CA ALA A 394 3.89 1.00 3.09
C ALA A 394 3.70 2.07 4.17
N SER A 395 2.93 3.12 3.87
CA SER A 395 2.63 4.20 4.80
C SER A 395 1.86 3.73 6.04
N CYS A 396 0.82 2.93 5.81
CA CYS A 396 -0.01 2.30 6.82
C CYS A 396 0.84 1.41 7.74
N GLN A 397 1.73 0.60 7.14
CA GLN A 397 2.65 -0.27 7.88
C GLN A 397 3.65 0.55 8.73
N LEU A 398 4.28 1.57 8.16
CA LEU A 398 5.28 2.41 8.83
C LEU A 398 4.69 3.23 9.98
N GLN A 399 3.49 3.79 9.80
CA GLN A 399 2.79 4.52 10.85
C GLN A 399 2.44 3.61 12.03
N SER A 400 1.94 2.41 11.74
CA SER A 400 1.61 1.42 12.77
C SER A 400 2.86 0.96 13.51
N PHE A 401 3.94 0.66 12.78
CA PHE A 401 5.23 0.28 13.36
C PHE A 401 5.75 1.35 14.33
N TRP A 402 5.72 2.63 13.92
CA TRP A 402 6.17 3.72 14.77
C TRP A 402 5.35 3.84 16.06
N VAL A 403 4.02 3.70 15.99
CA VAL A 403 3.17 3.75 17.18
C VAL A 403 3.49 2.59 18.12
N LEU A 404 3.66 1.36 17.60
CA LEU A 404 4.04 0.20 18.42
C LEU A 404 5.39 0.44 19.10
N ALA A 405 6.39 0.96 18.37
CA ALA A 405 7.70 1.31 18.93
C ALA A 405 7.61 2.41 20.00
N ALA A 406 6.77 3.42 19.80
CA ALA A 406 6.57 4.50 20.77
C ALA A 406 5.90 4.00 22.06
N VAL A 407 4.95 3.07 21.95
CA VAL A 407 4.30 2.43 23.11
C VAL A 407 5.27 1.48 23.81
N LEU A 408 6.00 0.66 23.06
CA LEU A 408 7.04 -0.25 23.59
C LEU A 408 8.04 0.51 24.43
N TRP A 409 8.57 1.61 23.92
CA TRP A 409 9.49 2.46 24.67
C TRP A 409 8.87 2.98 25.96
N ARG A 410 7.60 3.43 25.95
CA ARG A 410 6.94 3.96 27.15
C ARG A 410 6.80 2.90 28.23
N VAL A 411 6.35 1.70 27.86
CA VAL A 411 6.18 0.57 28.78
C VAL A 411 7.54 0.13 29.33
N HIS A 412 8.53 -0.03 28.47
CA HIS A 412 9.88 -0.43 28.87
C HIS A 412 10.53 0.58 29.83
N THR A 413 10.48 1.89 29.50
CA THR A 413 11.01 2.93 30.40
C THR A 413 10.26 2.96 31.73
N ALA A 414 8.95 2.73 31.73
CA ALA A 414 8.16 2.67 32.95
C ALA A 414 8.52 1.47 33.83
N MET A 415 8.84 0.31 33.22
CA MET A 415 9.33 -0.86 33.93
C MET A 415 10.70 -0.58 34.58
N CYS A 416 11.66 -0.01 33.83
CA CYS A 416 12.99 0.31 34.37
C CYS A 416 12.95 1.35 35.50
N SER A 417 12.00 2.28 35.46
CA SER A 417 11.87 3.37 36.45
C SER A 417 10.90 3.05 37.60
N GLY A 418 10.29 1.87 37.62
CA GLY A 418 9.30 1.48 38.64
C GLY A 418 7.98 2.25 38.58
N ASN A 419 7.68 2.95 37.48
CA ASN A 419 6.49 3.80 37.31
C ASN A 419 5.43 3.17 36.38
N LEU A 420 5.27 1.85 36.45
CA LEU A 420 4.37 1.11 35.58
C LEU A 420 2.89 1.49 35.79
N ALA A 421 2.53 1.93 37.00
CA ALA A 421 1.19 2.41 37.34
C ALA A 421 0.69 3.54 36.40
N SER A 422 1.61 4.39 35.91
CA SER A 422 1.29 5.48 34.96
C SER A 422 0.80 4.98 33.60
N TYR A 423 1.05 3.72 33.27
CA TYR A 423 0.68 3.08 32.00
C TYR A 423 -0.25 1.88 32.18
N SER A 424 -0.85 1.72 33.37
CA SER A 424 -1.82 0.66 33.67
C SER A 424 -3.01 0.61 32.71
N TYR A 425 -3.37 1.75 32.11
CA TYR A 425 -4.43 1.87 31.11
C TYR A 425 -4.14 1.15 29.78
N LEU A 426 -2.88 0.72 29.54
CA LEU A 426 -2.49 -0.09 28.38
C LEU A 426 -2.55 -1.60 28.66
N LEU A 427 -2.79 -2.01 29.90
CA LEU A 427 -2.82 -3.40 30.33
C LEU A 427 -4.27 -3.90 30.37
N ASP A 428 -4.52 -5.12 29.86
CA ASP A 428 -5.86 -5.69 29.70
C ASP A 428 -6.56 -5.93 31.06
N ARG A 429 -5.80 -6.22 32.13
CA ARG A 429 -6.30 -6.46 33.51
C ARG A 429 -5.27 -6.05 34.58
N PRO A 430 -5.16 -4.77 34.96
CA PRO A 430 -4.15 -4.34 35.91
C PRO A 430 -4.46 -4.88 37.31
N SER A 431 -3.76 -5.94 37.73
CA SER A 431 -3.70 -6.33 39.14
C SER A 431 -2.35 -5.89 39.72
N GLY A 432 -2.35 -5.37 40.95
CA GLY A 432 -1.10 -4.91 41.60
C GLY A 432 -0.04 -6.01 41.73
N THR A 433 -0.45 -7.28 41.65
CA THR A 433 0.41 -8.46 41.74
C THR A 433 0.92 -8.94 40.38
N THR A 434 0.20 -8.72 39.28
CA THR A 434 0.56 -9.22 37.93
C THR A 434 1.07 -8.13 36.99
N GLN A 435 1.13 -6.88 37.43
CA GLN A 435 1.49 -5.72 36.58
C GLN A 435 2.76 -5.95 35.74
N VAL A 436 3.82 -6.51 36.31
CA VAL A 436 5.08 -6.80 35.58
C VAL A 436 4.86 -7.85 34.50
N GLN A 437 4.17 -8.95 34.81
CA GLN A 437 3.86 -10.04 33.87
C GLN A 437 2.95 -9.58 32.73
N ASP A 438 1.97 -8.73 33.05
CA ASP A 438 1.08 -8.14 32.04
C ASP A 438 1.84 -7.19 31.12
N ALA A 439 2.82 -6.45 31.65
CA ALA A 439 3.71 -5.59 30.86
C ALA A 439 4.66 -6.40 29.97
N GLU A 440 5.22 -7.50 30.46
CA GLU A 440 6.03 -8.44 29.65
C GLU A 440 5.22 -9.01 28.48
N ARG A 441 3.98 -9.48 28.73
CA ARG A 441 3.08 -9.95 27.67
C ARG A 441 2.78 -8.86 26.64
N LEU A 442 2.57 -7.62 27.09
CA LEU A 442 2.36 -6.48 26.21
C LEU A 442 3.60 -6.20 25.35
N ILE A 443 4.81 -6.28 25.93
CA ILE A 443 6.06 -6.12 25.19
C ILE A 443 6.19 -7.18 24.10
N ASP A 444 5.92 -8.44 24.39
CA ASP A 444 5.96 -9.54 23.42
C ASP A 444 4.97 -9.31 22.26
N GLU A 445 3.75 -8.85 22.57
CA GLU A 445 2.76 -8.55 21.55
C GLU A 445 3.19 -7.37 20.66
N LEU A 446 3.76 -6.31 21.24
CA LEU A 446 4.28 -5.16 20.52
C LEU A 446 5.44 -5.57 19.58
N GLN A 447 6.38 -6.36 20.09
CA GLN A 447 7.52 -6.86 19.32
C GLN A 447 7.06 -7.77 18.18
N SER A 448 6.14 -8.71 18.44
CA SER A 448 5.54 -9.57 17.41
C SER A 448 4.82 -8.77 16.34
N GLY A 449 4.09 -7.72 16.73
CA GLY A 449 3.44 -6.79 15.80
C GLY A 449 4.45 -6.04 14.93
N MET A 450 5.52 -5.52 15.53
CA MET A 450 6.60 -4.83 14.82
C MET A 450 7.35 -5.77 13.86
N GLU A 451 7.62 -7.01 14.26
CA GLU A 451 8.28 -8.01 13.42
C GLU A 451 7.43 -8.37 12.20
N ALA A 452 6.12 -8.57 12.39
CA ALA A 452 5.20 -8.85 11.29
C ALA A 452 5.18 -7.70 10.25
N LEU A 453 5.12 -6.45 10.72
CA LEU A 453 5.20 -5.27 9.87
C LEU A 453 6.57 -5.16 9.18
N GLY A 454 7.66 -5.41 9.90
CA GLY A 454 9.02 -5.39 9.35
C GLY A 454 9.22 -6.41 8.23
N LYS A 455 8.77 -7.66 8.42
CA LYS A 455 8.80 -8.72 7.40
C LYS A 455 7.97 -8.35 6.17
N SER A 456 6.81 -7.73 6.36
CA SER A 456 5.94 -7.27 5.27
C SER A 456 6.59 -6.14 4.46
N ILE A 457 7.10 -5.09 5.13
CA ILE A 457 7.83 -3.99 4.49
C ILE A 457 9.06 -4.50 3.72
N GLN A 458 9.79 -5.46 4.28
CA GLN A 458 10.96 -6.05 3.63
C GLN A 458 10.58 -6.86 2.37
N ALA A 459 9.47 -7.59 2.41
CA ALA A 459 8.99 -8.33 1.25
C ALA A 459 8.58 -7.40 0.10
N ASP A 460 8.11 -6.18 0.38
CA ASP A 460 7.66 -5.22 -0.63
C ASP A 460 8.82 -4.47 -1.33
N VAL A 461 10.07 -4.63 -0.85
CA VAL A 461 11.30 -4.08 -1.48
C VAL A 461 11.45 -4.54 -2.95
N VAL A 462 10.84 -5.67 -3.27
CA VAL A 462 10.88 -6.37 -4.55
C VAL A 462 10.49 -5.48 -5.73
N PHE A 463 9.59 -4.51 -5.54
CA PHE A 463 9.19 -3.51 -6.54
C PHE A 463 10.25 -2.43 -6.83
N GLY A 464 11.54 -2.77 -6.74
CA GLY A 464 12.65 -1.96 -7.18
C GLY A 464 13.30 -1.09 -6.10
N GLY A 465 13.10 -1.32 -4.81
CA GLY A 465 13.86 -0.68 -3.73
C GLY A 465 13.46 0.78 -3.41
N TRP A 466 13.72 1.21 -2.18
CA TRP A 466 13.26 2.49 -1.62
C TRP A 466 14.13 3.70 -2.04
N HIS A 467 15.11 3.50 -2.93
CA HIS A 467 16.22 4.44 -3.16
C HIS A 467 15.83 5.77 -3.82
N ARG A 468 14.71 5.80 -4.57
CA ARG A 468 14.12 7.02 -5.16
C ARG A 468 13.03 7.65 -4.28
N TRP A 469 12.65 7.00 -3.16
CA TRP A 469 11.80 7.68 -2.20
C TRP A 469 12.56 8.93 -1.74
N PRO A 470 11.93 10.13 -1.72
CA PRO A 470 12.58 11.39 -1.40
C PRO A 470 13.52 11.24 -0.20
N ARG A 471 14.68 11.93 -0.17
CA ARG A 471 15.68 11.88 0.93
C ARG A 471 15.06 11.91 2.33
N ARG A 472 13.86 12.49 2.45
CA ARG A 472 12.93 12.37 3.57
C ARG A 472 12.68 10.88 3.96
N TYR A 473 11.96 10.06 3.24
CA TYR A 473 11.66 8.65 3.60
C TYR A 473 12.85 7.73 3.94
N ARG A 474 14.09 8.06 3.55
CA ARG A 474 15.32 7.38 4.00
C ARG A 474 15.51 7.43 5.54
N GLY A 475 14.91 8.40 6.21
CA GLY A 475 14.86 8.51 7.67
C GLY A 475 14.12 7.35 8.34
N SER A 476 13.17 6.70 7.68
CA SER A 476 12.42 5.56 8.21
C SER A 476 13.27 4.28 8.27
N MET A 477 14.24 4.15 7.37
CA MET A 477 15.27 3.11 7.42
C MET A 477 16.35 3.45 8.45
N LYS A 478 16.59 4.75 8.72
CA LYS A 478 17.30 5.15 9.94
C LYS A 478 16.49 4.78 11.18
N VAL A 479 15.15 4.78 11.19
CA VAL A 479 14.33 4.27 12.32
C VAL A 479 14.50 2.75 12.48
N LEU A 480 14.53 1.96 11.40
CA LEU A 480 14.89 0.54 11.48
C LEU A 480 16.34 0.34 11.97
N ARG A 481 17.29 1.17 11.53
CA ARG A 481 18.69 1.19 12.02
C ARG A 481 18.81 1.75 13.44
N TRP A 482 17.92 2.65 13.87
CA TRP A 482 17.80 3.20 15.22
C TRP A 482 17.19 2.15 16.14
N VAL A 483 16.24 1.34 15.64
CA VAL A 483 15.67 0.18 16.31
C VAL A 483 16.70 -0.94 16.39
N GLU A 484 17.51 -1.19 15.35
CA GLU A 484 18.65 -2.12 15.41
C GLU A 484 19.73 -1.64 16.39
N LEU A 485 20.04 -0.34 16.40
CA LEU A 485 20.93 0.29 17.40
C LEU A 485 20.32 0.31 18.81
N TYR A 486 19.00 0.44 18.93
CA TYR A 486 18.26 0.42 20.19
C TYR A 486 18.15 -1.00 20.75
N TYR A 487 17.94 -2.02 19.91
CA TYR A 487 18.04 -3.43 20.30
C TYR A 487 19.47 -3.79 20.71
N ARG A 488 20.49 -3.34 19.96
CA ARG A 488 21.91 -3.50 20.37
C ARG A 488 22.22 -2.74 21.67
N PHE A 489 21.59 -1.60 21.92
CA PHE A 489 21.72 -0.83 23.16
C PHE A 489 21.03 -1.54 24.34
N ILE A 490 19.86 -2.12 24.12
CA ILE A 490 19.13 -2.95 25.10
C ILE A 490 19.92 -4.23 25.45
N ASP A 491 20.45 -4.95 24.46
CA ASP A 491 21.29 -6.14 24.68
C ASP A 491 22.61 -5.80 25.39
N SER A 492 23.17 -4.61 25.14
CA SER A 492 24.38 -4.15 25.86
C SER A 492 24.12 -3.66 27.30
N GLY A 493 22.85 -3.50 27.69
CA GLY A 493 22.45 -3.11 29.04
C GLY A 493 22.19 -4.30 29.98
N SER A 494 22.45 -5.54 29.54
CA SER A 494 22.24 -6.77 30.30
C SER A 494 23.51 -7.38 30.92
N THR A 495 24.61 -6.62 30.99
CA THR A 495 25.85 -7.02 31.69
C THR A 495 26.17 -6.12 32.86
#